data_AF-A0A3S2XZC5-F1
#
_entry.id   AF-A0A3S2XZC5-F1
#
_cell.length_a   1.000
_cell.length_b   1.000
_cell.length_c   1.000
_cell.angle_alpha   90.00
_cell.angle_beta   90.00
_cell.angle_gamma   90.00
#
_symmetry.space_group_name_H-M   'P 1'
#
loop_
_entity.id
_entity.type
_entity.pdbx_description
1 polymer ?
#
loop_
_entity_poly.entity_id
_entity_poly.type
_entity_poly.pdbx_seq_one_letter_code
_entity_poly.pdbx_strand_id
1 'polypeptide(L)'
;MQGELASHSYPIAPSTVWEILQAAGIAPAPQRSGPTWRQFLTAQAHGIIAADFLHIDTISLKRLYALVFIEHGTRRLHLAGVTAHPASQWTVRQARNLAMTLGCRMDSLRFFIRDRDGQYTRSFDAVFEADDVEILLSPSRAPRANAICERVVGTLRRELLDGILVCNEAHADAALTEYIRHYNGHRPHQSRQQLAPDSDQAPTLATVTDLHTHRI
;
A
#
# COMPACT_ATOMS: atom_id res chain seq x y z
N MET A 1 10.07 -11.29 -21.86
CA MET A 1 9.19 -12.48 -21.98
C MET A 1 10.02 -13.70 -21.67
N GLN A 2 9.89 -14.24 -20.46
CA GLN A 2 10.66 -15.42 -20.01
C GLN A 2 9.77 -16.32 -19.15
N GLY A 3 8.49 -16.40 -19.52
CA GLY A 3 7.44 -17.06 -18.74
C GLY A 3 6.61 -18.07 -19.51
N GLU A 4 7.03 -18.48 -20.71
CA GLU A 4 6.21 -19.38 -21.55
C GLU A 4 7.03 -20.47 -22.25
N LEU A 5 8.16 -20.87 -21.67
CA LEU A 5 8.89 -22.10 -22.06
C LEU A 5 9.30 -22.98 -20.88
N ALA A 6 8.93 -22.63 -19.64
CA ALA A 6 9.16 -23.47 -18.46
C ALA A 6 8.06 -24.50 -18.20
N SER A 7 7.16 -24.73 -19.17
CA SER A 7 6.09 -25.73 -19.07
C SER A 7 6.46 -27.08 -19.71
N HIS A 8 7.57 -27.19 -20.43
CA HIS A 8 8.03 -28.45 -21.02
C HIS A 8 9.51 -28.66 -20.69
N SER A 9 9.78 -29.76 -19.98
CA SER A 9 11.03 -30.08 -19.29
C SER A 9 12.23 -30.28 -20.22
N TYR A 10 12.83 -29.20 -20.71
CA TYR A 10 14.17 -29.19 -21.30
C TYR A 10 15.01 -28.03 -20.75
N PRO A 11 16.20 -28.29 -20.17
CA PRO A 11 17.08 -27.23 -19.70
C PRO A 11 17.79 -26.59 -20.90
N ILE A 12 17.36 -25.39 -21.28
CA ILE A 12 18.01 -24.59 -22.33
C ILE A 12 18.93 -23.56 -21.66
N ALA A 13 20.21 -23.57 -22.05
CA ALA A 13 21.20 -22.63 -21.54
C ALA A 13 20.86 -21.19 -21.98
N PRO A 14 21.13 -20.16 -21.15
CA PRO A 14 20.88 -18.75 -21.48
C PRO A 14 21.51 -18.28 -22.81
N SER A 15 22.61 -18.92 -23.25
CA SER A 15 23.26 -18.69 -24.54
C SER A 15 22.39 -19.08 -25.73
N THR A 16 21.61 -20.16 -25.63
CA THR A 16 20.71 -20.62 -26.69
C THR A 16 19.50 -19.69 -26.84
N VAL A 17 19.01 -19.13 -25.74
CA VAL A 17 17.96 -18.08 -25.79
C VAL A 17 18.48 -16.82 -26.48
N TRP A 18 19.76 -16.50 -26.27
CA TRP A 18 20.42 -15.34 -26.89
C TRP A 18 20.62 -15.51 -28.40
N GLU A 19 21.02 -16.68 -28.87
CA GLU A 19 21.14 -17.00 -30.30
C GLU A 19 19.78 -16.93 -31.02
N ILE A 20 18.70 -17.42 -30.38
CA ILE A 20 17.34 -17.36 -30.92
C ILE A 20 16.84 -15.91 -31.05
N LEU A 21 17.10 -15.07 -30.05
CA LEU A 21 16.68 -13.66 -30.08
C LEU A 21 17.45 -12.84 -31.13
N GLN A 22 18.73 -13.15 -31.35
CA GLN A 22 19.53 -12.54 -32.41
C GLN A 22 19.11 -12.99 -33.82
N ALA A 23 18.81 -14.29 -34.00
CA ALA A 23 18.28 -14.81 -35.26
C ALA A 23 16.90 -14.23 -35.63
N ALA A 24 16.11 -13.82 -34.62
CA ALA A 24 14.83 -13.15 -34.79
C ALA A 24 14.93 -11.62 -34.98
N GLY A 25 16.14 -11.05 -35.03
CA GLY A 25 16.38 -9.62 -35.21
C GLY A 25 15.95 -8.74 -34.02
N ILE A 26 15.78 -9.33 -32.83
CA ILE A 26 15.34 -8.61 -31.62
C ILE A 26 16.59 -8.11 -30.89
N ALA A 27 16.90 -6.83 -31.08
CA ALA A 27 18.02 -6.17 -30.39
C ALA A 27 17.80 -6.16 -28.86
N PRO A 28 18.87 -6.31 -28.05
CA PRO A 28 18.76 -6.19 -26.60
C PRO A 28 18.26 -4.79 -26.22
N ALA A 29 17.37 -4.75 -25.23
CA ALA A 29 16.79 -3.50 -24.76
C ALA A 29 17.89 -2.49 -24.38
N PRO A 30 17.78 -1.21 -24.80
CA PRO A 30 18.80 -0.20 -24.53
C PRO A 30 19.01 -0.05 -23.01
N GLN A 31 20.29 0.12 -22.62
CA GLN A 31 20.71 0.29 -21.23
C GLN A 31 19.87 1.35 -20.50
N ARG A 32 19.42 1.01 -19.28
CA ARG A 32 18.60 1.85 -18.41
C ARG A 32 19.35 3.08 -17.93
N SER A 33 19.18 4.22 -18.58
CA SER A 33 19.68 5.54 -18.14
C SER A 33 18.78 6.23 -17.11
N GLY A 34 18.15 5.47 -16.21
CA GLY A 34 17.20 6.02 -15.22
C GLY A 34 17.31 5.35 -13.85
N PRO A 35 16.88 6.02 -12.77
CA PRO A 35 16.90 5.46 -11.43
C PRO A 35 16.08 4.17 -11.38
N THR A 36 16.55 3.21 -10.58
CA THR A 36 15.76 2.01 -10.29
C THR A 36 14.47 2.38 -9.55
N TRP A 37 13.43 1.56 -9.66
CA TRP A 37 12.17 1.77 -8.94
C TRP A 37 12.35 2.00 -7.43
N ARG A 38 13.31 1.29 -6.81
CA ARG A 38 13.64 1.47 -5.40
C ARG A 38 14.23 2.85 -5.10
N GLN A 39 15.12 3.33 -5.97
CA GLN A 39 15.71 4.67 -5.85
C GLN A 39 14.64 5.75 -6.04
N PHE A 40 13.75 5.59 -7.02
CA PHE A 40 12.60 6.46 -7.21
C PHE A 40 11.72 6.53 -5.96
N LEU A 41 11.25 5.37 -5.46
CA LEU A 41 10.39 5.31 -4.28
C LEU A 41 11.04 5.93 -3.03
N THR A 42 12.36 5.82 -2.90
CA THR A 42 13.09 6.39 -1.77
C THR A 42 13.21 7.92 -1.91
N ALA A 43 13.58 8.40 -3.10
CA ALA A 43 13.76 9.83 -3.36
C ALA A 43 12.43 10.61 -3.33
N GLN A 44 11.34 9.98 -3.78
CA GLN A 44 10.02 10.60 -3.90
C GLN A 44 9.06 10.24 -2.77
N ALA A 45 9.53 9.54 -1.73
CA ALA A 45 8.67 8.94 -0.71
C ALA A 45 7.65 9.92 -0.10
N HIS A 46 8.06 11.17 0.19
CA HIS A 46 7.19 12.18 0.79
C HIS A 46 6.11 12.71 -0.16
N GLY A 47 6.28 12.56 -1.48
CA GLY A 47 5.28 12.94 -2.47
C GLY A 47 4.47 11.76 -3.01
N ILE A 48 4.53 10.59 -2.36
CA ILE A 48 3.80 9.39 -2.79
C ILE A 48 2.75 9.02 -1.74
N ILE A 49 1.51 8.85 -2.20
CA ILE A 49 0.47 8.12 -1.47
C ILE A 49 0.09 6.87 -2.26
N ALA A 50 -0.26 5.79 -1.57
CA ALA A 50 -0.67 4.55 -2.21
C ALA A 50 -1.99 4.04 -1.64
N ALA A 51 -2.77 3.32 -2.44
CA ALA A 51 -4.03 2.71 -2.00
C ALA A 51 -4.06 1.19 -2.24
N ASP A 52 -4.84 0.51 -1.41
CA ASP A 52 -5.20 -0.89 -1.63
C ASP A 52 -6.54 -1.22 -0.94
N PHE A 53 -7.19 -2.27 -1.43
CA PHE A 53 -8.36 -2.84 -0.81
C PHE A 53 -7.99 -4.05 0.03
N LEU A 54 -8.62 -4.19 1.20
CA LEU A 54 -8.60 -5.43 1.96
C LEU A 54 -10.00 -5.99 2.16
N HIS A 55 -10.12 -7.31 2.01
CA HIS A 55 -11.35 -8.03 2.34
C HIS A 55 -11.35 -8.47 3.80
N ILE A 56 -12.54 -8.45 4.39
CA ILE A 56 -12.82 -8.83 5.77
C ILE A 56 -14.03 -9.74 5.74
N ASP A 57 -13.89 -10.96 6.24
CA ASP A 57 -15.00 -11.91 6.33
C ASP A 57 -15.65 -11.77 7.72
N THR A 58 -16.98 -11.65 7.75
CA THR A 58 -17.75 -11.51 8.99
C THR A 58 -18.21 -12.86 9.53
N ILE A 59 -18.62 -12.91 10.80
CA ILE A 59 -19.26 -14.09 11.40
C ILE A 59 -20.53 -14.53 10.68
N SER A 60 -21.17 -13.61 9.95
CA SER A 60 -22.35 -13.88 9.13
C SER A 60 -22.00 -14.37 7.72
N LEU A 61 -20.73 -14.70 7.46
CA LEU A 61 -20.19 -15.12 6.16
C LEU A 61 -20.37 -14.09 5.03
N LYS A 62 -20.60 -12.82 5.40
CA LYS A 62 -20.57 -11.69 4.47
C LYS A 62 -19.16 -11.16 4.33
N ARG A 63 -18.79 -10.81 3.10
CA ARG A 63 -17.53 -10.13 2.78
C ARG A 63 -17.72 -8.62 2.82
N LEU A 64 -16.83 -7.94 3.54
CA LEU A 64 -16.67 -6.50 3.54
C LEU A 64 -15.36 -6.14 2.86
N TYR A 65 -15.28 -4.90 2.40
CA TYR A 65 -14.16 -4.30 1.73
C TYR A 65 -13.79 -3.03 2.49
N ALA A 66 -12.54 -2.92 2.91
CA ALA A 66 -11.99 -1.69 3.45
C ALA A 66 -11.01 -1.09 2.42
N LEU A 67 -11.13 0.21 2.19
CA LEU A 67 -10.18 0.97 1.38
C LEU A 67 -9.22 1.70 2.30
N VAL A 68 -7.92 1.46 2.13
CA VAL A 68 -6.87 2.11 2.91
C VAL A 68 -5.91 2.87 2.01
N PHE A 69 -5.34 3.94 2.55
CA PHE A 69 -4.30 4.73 1.91
C PHE A 69 -3.08 4.83 2.81
N ILE A 70 -1.89 4.85 2.24
CA ILE A 70 -0.64 5.04 2.98
C ILE A 70 0.27 6.05 2.30
N GLU A 71 0.72 7.03 3.08
CA GLU A 71 1.80 7.92 2.69
C GLU A 71 3.14 7.19 2.77
N HIS A 72 3.93 7.17 1.69
CA HIS A 72 5.17 6.41 1.65
C HIS A 72 6.27 7.00 2.54
N GLY A 73 6.39 8.32 2.60
CA GLY A 73 7.41 9.01 3.40
C GLY A 73 7.12 8.88 4.88
N THR A 74 5.94 9.35 5.29
CA THR A 74 5.55 9.40 6.70
C THR A 74 5.09 8.05 7.25
N ARG A 75 4.76 7.09 6.38
CA ARG A 75 4.10 5.83 6.76
C ARG A 75 2.72 6.02 7.36
N ARG A 76 2.14 7.23 7.29
CA ARG A 76 0.82 7.49 7.85
C ARG A 76 -0.24 6.72 7.07
N LEU A 77 -1.02 5.93 7.80
CA LEU A 77 -2.08 5.08 7.29
C LEU A 77 -3.43 5.77 7.48
N HIS A 78 -4.28 5.72 6.46
CA HIS A 78 -5.61 6.31 6.47
C HIS A 78 -6.64 5.24 6.13
N LEU A 79 -7.72 5.17 6.91
CA LEU A 79 -8.91 4.42 6.53
C LEU A 79 -9.84 5.35 5.76
N ALA A 80 -10.17 4.98 4.53
CA ALA A 80 -11.16 5.71 3.76
C ALA A 80 -12.58 5.30 4.14
N GLY A 81 -12.77 4.00 4.40
CA GLY A 81 -14.01 3.45 4.95
C GLY A 81 -14.13 1.96 4.70
N VAL A 82 -15.17 1.37 5.28
CA VAL A 82 -15.56 -0.04 5.10
C VAL A 82 -16.92 -0.12 4.43
N THR A 83 -17.12 -1.09 3.54
CA THR A 83 -18.40 -1.32 2.86
C THR A 83 -18.58 -2.79 2.47
N ALA A 84 -19.82 -3.28 2.49
CA ALA A 84 -20.16 -4.55 1.83
C ALA A 84 -20.20 -4.43 0.29
N HIS A 85 -20.32 -3.21 -0.25
CA HIS A 85 -20.55 -2.94 -1.66
C HIS A 85 -19.59 -1.84 -2.16
N PRO A 86 -18.37 -2.19 -2.60
CA PRO A 86 -17.37 -1.23 -3.07
C PRO A 86 -17.67 -0.77 -4.51
N ALA A 87 -18.85 -0.19 -4.72
CA ALA A 87 -19.25 0.35 -6.01
C ALA A 87 -18.41 1.60 -6.36
N SER A 88 -18.24 1.88 -7.65
CA SER A 88 -17.42 3.00 -8.13
C SER A 88 -17.77 4.36 -7.50
N GLN A 89 -19.06 4.68 -7.33
CA GLN A 89 -19.52 5.90 -6.66
C GLN A 89 -19.01 5.98 -5.21
N TRP A 90 -19.01 4.86 -4.49
CA TRP A 90 -18.52 4.82 -3.12
C TRP A 90 -17.01 5.08 -3.11
N THR A 91 -16.24 4.40 -3.97
CA THR A 91 -14.78 4.57 -4.07
C THR A 91 -14.40 6.01 -4.40
N VAL A 92 -15.08 6.65 -5.36
CA VAL A 92 -14.89 8.07 -5.71
C VAL A 92 -15.18 8.99 -4.53
N ARG A 93 -16.23 8.71 -3.75
CA ARG A 93 -16.55 9.48 -2.55
C ARG A 93 -15.44 9.38 -1.51
N GLN A 94 -14.89 8.19 -1.32
CA GLN A 94 -13.78 7.99 -0.39
C GLN A 94 -12.50 8.72 -0.83
N ALA A 95 -12.18 8.75 -2.12
CA ALA A 95 -11.10 9.59 -2.63
C ALA A 95 -11.31 11.07 -2.32
N ARG A 96 -12.53 11.60 -2.55
CA ARG A 96 -12.83 13.01 -2.25
C ARG A 96 -12.73 13.32 -0.76
N ASN A 97 -13.25 12.43 0.08
CA ASN A 97 -13.16 12.57 1.54
C ASN A 97 -11.71 12.60 2.01
N LEU A 98 -10.86 11.71 1.46
CA LEU A 98 -9.44 11.74 1.74
C LEU A 98 -8.79 13.05 1.27
N ALA A 99 -9.09 13.50 0.05
CA ALA A 99 -8.53 14.73 -0.49
C ALA A 99 -8.85 15.95 0.41
N MET A 100 -10.12 16.06 0.84
CA MET A 100 -10.53 17.08 1.80
C MET A 100 -9.82 16.95 3.15
N THR A 101 -9.58 15.72 3.63
CA THR A 101 -8.90 15.45 4.91
C THR A 101 -7.40 15.76 4.85
N LEU A 102 -6.76 15.55 3.70
CA LEU A 102 -5.36 15.90 3.51
C LEU A 102 -5.17 17.43 3.43
N GLY A 103 -6.15 18.16 2.88
CA GLY A 103 -6.10 19.62 2.78
C GLY A 103 -4.83 20.08 2.08
N CYS A 104 -4.13 21.06 2.65
CA CYS A 104 -2.85 21.58 2.11
C CYS A 104 -1.74 20.51 1.97
N ARG A 105 -1.87 19.34 2.60
CA ARG A 105 -0.91 18.24 2.37
C ARG A 105 -1.07 17.60 1.00
N MET A 106 -2.23 17.75 0.34
CA MET A 106 -2.43 17.28 -1.02
C MET A 106 -1.42 17.93 -1.97
N ASP A 107 -1.13 19.21 -1.80
CA ASP A 107 -0.16 19.97 -2.60
C ASP A 107 1.27 19.40 -2.56
N SER A 108 1.58 18.60 -1.53
CA SER A 108 2.89 17.94 -1.39
C SER A 108 2.96 16.60 -2.12
N LEU A 109 1.81 16.03 -2.49
CA LEU A 109 1.72 14.77 -3.23
C LEU A 109 1.98 15.03 -4.72
N ARG A 110 2.77 14.15 -5.32
CA ARG A 110 3.08 14.16 -6.76
C ARG A 110 2.66 12.89 -7.45
N PHE A 111 2.60 11.78 -6.72
CA PHE A 111 2.31 10.48 -7.27
C PHE A 111 1.30 9.73 -6.40
N PHE A 112 0.35 9.10 -7.07
CA PHE A 112 -0.59 8.19 -6.44
C PHE A 112 -0.38 6.77 -7.00
N ILE A 113 -0.03 5.83 -6.12
CA ILE A 113 0.19 4.43 -6.49
C ILE A 113 -1.05 3.61 -6.16
N ARG A 114 -1.56 2.84 -7.12
CA ARG A 114 -2.59 1.84 -6.87
C ARG A 114 -2.41 0.63 -7.75
N ASP A 115 -3.07 -0.46 -7.40
CA ASP A 115 -3.16 -1.60 -8.29
C ASP A 115 -4.18 -1.37 -9.43
N ARG A 116 -4.35 -2.38 -10.27
CA ARG A 116 -5.26 -2.34 -11.42
C ARG A 116 -6.65 -2.93 -11.10
N ASP A 117 -7.04 -3.02 -9.84
CA ASP A 117 -8.36 -3.54 -9.49
C ASP A 117 -9.47 -2.69 -10.15
N GLY A 118 -10.51 -3.35 -10.65
CA GLY A 118 -11.66 -2.73 -11.32
C GLY A 118 -12.50 -1.83 -10.41
N GLN A 119 -12.27 -1.89 -9.09
CA GLN A 119 -12.83 -0.96 -8.11
C GLN A 119 -12.33 0.48 -8.34
N TYR A 120 -11.17 0.65 -8.98
CA TYR A 120 -10.60 1.95 -9.33
C TYR A 120 -11.02 2.37 -10.74
N THR A 121 -11.81 3.44 -10.82
CA THR A 121 -12.33 3.98 -12.08
C THR A 121 -11.60 5.26 -12.49
N ARG A 122 -11.74 5.69 -13.75
CA ARG A 122 -11.22 7.01 -14.19
C ARG A 122 -11.74 8.15 -13.31
N SER A 123 -12.99 8.09 -12.86
CA SER A 123 -13.56 9.12 -11.98
C SER A 123 -12.94 9.14 -10.58
N PHE A 124 -12.31 8.03 -10.16
CA PHE A 124 -11.54 7.97 -8.93
C PHE A 124 -10.17 8.62 -9.12
N ASP A 125 -9.48 8.29 -10.21
CA ASP A 125 -8.20 8.89 -10.59
C ASP A 125 -8.33 10.41 -10.76
N ALA A 126 -9.40 10.86 -11.41
CA ALA A 126 -9.68 12.27 -11.65
C ALA A 126 -9.80 13.13 -10.38
N VAL A 127 -10.02 12.52 -9.21
CA VAL A 127 -10.01 13.25 -7.93
C VAL A 127 -8.60 13.71 -7.59
N PHE A 128 -7.60 12.87 -7.83
CA PHE A 128 -6.20 13.18 -7.54
C PHE A 128 -5.54 13.97 -8.69
N GLU A 129 -5.90 13.66 -9.94
CA GLU A 129 -5.42 14.43 -11.11
C GLU A 129 -5.88 15.89 -11.08
N ALA A 130 -7.01 16.20 -10.44
CA ALA A 130 -7.47 17.57 -10.25
C ALA A 130 -6.53 18.42 -9.38
N ASP A 131 -5.69 17.77 -8.56
CA ASP A 131 -4.66 18.37 -7.72
C ASP A 131 -3.24 18.08 -8.28
N ASP A 132 -3.11 17.86 -9.60
CA ASP A 132 -1.85 17.61 -10.32
C ASP A 132 -1.08 16.35 -9.86
N VAL A 133 -1.76 15.37 -9.26
CA VAL A 133 -1.14 14.10 -8.82
C VAL A 133 -1.12 13.09 -9.97
N GLU A 134 0.07 12.58 -10.30
CA GLU A 134 0.27 11.57 -11.35
C GLU A 134 -0.13 10.16 -10.86
N ILE A 135 -0.97 9.47 -11.64
CA ILE A 135 -1.43 8.12 -11.32
C ILE A 135 -0.42 7.07 -11.80
N LEU A 136 0.19 6.35 -10.86
CA LEU A 136 1.14 5.27 -11.12
C LEU A 136 0.49 3.90 -10.86
N LEU A 137 0.17 3.20 -11.94
CA LEU A 137 -0.39 1.85 -11.84
C LEU A 137 0.71 0.83 -11.56
N SER A 138 0.51 -0.03 -10.56
CA SER A 138 1.40 -1.16 -10.31
C SER A 138 1.47 -2.05 -11.58
N PRO A 139 2.66 -2.46 -12.07
CA PRO A 139 2.75 -3.34 -13.23
C PRO A 139 2.05 -4.68 -12.93
N SER A 140 1.45 -5.28 -13.96
CA SER A 140 0.67 -6.50 -13.78
C SER A 140 1.63 -7.59 -13.29
N ARG A 141 1.26 -8.27 -12.20
CA ARG A 141 2.10 -9.29 -11.54
C ARG A 141 3.41 -8.73 -10.95
N ALA A 142 3.46 -7.42 -10.64
CA ALA A 142 4.56 -6.80 -9.90
C ALA A 142 4.07 -6.13 -8.60
N PRO A 143 3.61 -6.94 -7.61
CA PRO A 143 3.15 -6.46 -6.30
C PRO A 143 4.17 -5.55 -5.58
N ARG A 144 5.46 -5.73 -5.93
CA ARG A 144 6.56 -4.85 -5.47
C ARG A 144 6.35 -3.36 -5.74
N ALA A 145 5.53 -2.96 -6.71
CA ALA A 145 5.23 -1.56 -6.97
C ALA A 145 4.35 -0.93 -5.86
N ASN A 146 3.46 -1.70 -5.25
CA ASN A 146 2.62 -1.27 -4.12
C ASN A 146 3.03 -1.93 -2.79
N ALA A 147 4.26 -2.44 -2.69
CA ALA A 147 4.71 -3.27 -1.56
C ALA A 147 4.62 -2.60 -0.18
N ILE A 148 4.49 -1.28 -0.11
CA ILE A 148 4.29 -0.58 1.16
C ILE A 148 2.84 -0.73 1.62
N CYS A 149 1.88 -0.45 0.73
CA CYS A 149 0.46 -0.63 1.03
C CYS A 149 0.12 -2.11 1.27
N GLU A 150 0.60 -3.01 0.41
CA GLU A 150 0.40 -4.46 0.57
C GLU A 150 0.95 -4.98 1.91
N ARG A 151 2.12 -4.48 2.34
CA ARG A 151 2.69 -4.85 3.64
C ARG A 151 1.78 -4.41 4.78
N VAL A 152 1.21 -3.21 4.69
CA VAL A 152 0.28 -2.69 5.68
C VAL A 152 -1.02 -3.48 5.70
N VAL A 153 -1.59 -3.83 4.55
CA VAL A 153 -2.73 -4.74 4.46
C VAL A 153 -2.43 -6.07 5.16
N GLY A 154 -1.25 -6.64 4.93
CA GLY A 154 -0.79 -7.85 5.62
C GLY A 154 -0.60 -7.67 7.13
N THR A 155 -0.24 -6.47 7.59
CA THR A 155 -0.16 -6.12 9.02
C THR A 155 -1.56 -6.03 9.63
N LEU A 156 -2.49 -5.30 8.99
CA LEU A 156 -3.89 -5.21 9.45
C LEU A 156 -4.53 -6.59 9.56
N ARG A 157 -4.27 -7.49 8.61
CA ARG A 157 -4.76 -8.88 8.67
C ARG A 157 -4.19 -9.61 9.88
N ARG A 158 -2.86 -9.75 9.95
CA ARG A 158 -2.20 -10.61 10.95
C ARG A 158 -2.33 -10.11 12.39
N GLU A 159 -2.40 -8.80 12.59
CA GLU A 159 -2.35 -8.22 13.93
C GLU A 159 -3.71 -7.77 14.46
N LEU A 160 -4.69 -7.55 13.58
CA LEU A 160 -6.04 -7.17 13.98
C LEU A 160 -7.06 -8.22 13.54
N LEU A 161 -7.22 -8.41 12.24
CA LEU A 161 -8.38 -9.12 11.69
C LEU A 161 -8.35 -10.63 11.92
N ASP A 162 -7.17 -11.23 11.99
CA ASP A 162 -7.00 -12.66 12.32
C ASP A 162 -7.26 -12.93 13.82
N GLY A 163 -7.25 -11.89 14.65
CA GLY A 163 -7.43 -11.98 16.11
C GLY A 163 -8.85 -11.65 16.59
N ILE A 164 -9.76 -11.21 15.72
CA ILE A 164 -11.12 -10.78 16.10
C ILE A 164 -12.20 -11.38 15.21
N LEU A 165 -13.38 -11.56 15.80
CA LEU A 165 -14.59 -11.94 15.05
C LEU A 165 -15.36 -10.69 14.64
N VAL A 166 -15.34 -10.37 13.34
CA VAL A 166 -16.01 -9.17 12.81
C VAL A 166 -17.51 -9.43 12.64
N CYS A 167 -18.32 -8.56 13.23
CA CYS A 167 -19.78 -8.74 13.26
C CYS A 167 -20.47 -8.14 12.02
N ASN A 168 -20.10 -6.92 11.68
CA ASN A 168 -20.71 -6.11 10.62
C ASN A 168 -19.78 -4.96 10.21
N GLU A 169 -20.24 -4.11 9.28
CA GLU A 169 -19.51 -2.97 8.76
C GLU A 169 -19.09 -1.97 9.84
N ALA A 170 -20.00 -1.59 10.74
CA ALA A 170 -19.70 -0.65 11.83
C ALA A 170 -18.66 -1.19 12.81
N HIS A 171 -18.71 -2.48 13.13
CA HIS A 171 -17.70 -3.12 13.96
C HIS A 171 -16.32 -3.14 13.27
N ALA A 172 -16.28 -3.49 11.97
CA ALA A 172 -15.05 -3.49 11.20
C ALA A 172 -14.42 -2.08 11.12
N ASP A 173 -15.24 -1.06 10.86
CA ASP A 173 -14.81 0.33 10.78
C ASP A 173 -14.26 0.83 12.12
N ALA A 174 -14.95 0.54 13.23
CA ALA A 174 -14.49 0.92 14.57
C ALA A 174 -13.16 0.24 14.92
N ALA A 175 -13.04 -1.06 14.68
CA ALA A 175 -11.82 -1.82 14.98
C ALA A 175 -10.62 -1.34 14.15
N LEU A 176 -10.81 -1.10 12.85
CA LEU A 176 -9.78 -0.57 11.97
C LEU A 176 -9.39 0.85 12.36
N THR A 177 -10.36 1.71 12.66
CA THR A 177 -10.12 3.08 13.10
C THR A 177 -9.27 3.11 14.38
N GLU A 178 -9.61 2.28 15.37
CA GLU A 178 -8.84 2.16 16.61
C GLU A 178 -7.40 1.70 16.35
N TYR A 179 -7.26 0.62 15.58
CA TYR A 179 -5.95 0.09 15.25
C TYR A 179 -5.10 1.10 14.46
N ILE A 180 -5.69 1.83 13.52
CA ILE A 180 -4.99 2.84 12.71
C ILE A 180 -4.57 4.04 13.57
N ARG A 181 -5.38 4.43 14.56
CA ARG A 181 -4.97 5.43 15.56
C ARG A 181 -3.74 4.95 16.34
N HIS A 182 -3.73 3.70 16.78
CA HIS A 182 -2.56 3.11 17.43
C HIS A 182 -1.35 3.05 16.47
N TYR A 183 -1.55 2.57 15.25
CA TYR A 183 -0.51 2.48 14.22
C TYR A 183 0.16 3.83 13.97
N ASN A 184 -0.63 4.88 13.76
CA ASN A 184 -0.11 6.21 13.47
C ASN A 184 0.51 6.90 14.70
N GLY A 185 -0.04 6.67 15.89
CA GLY A 185 0.42 7.36 17.10
C GLY A 185 1.60 6.69 17.80
N HIS A 186 1.73 5.36 17.71
CA HIS A 186 2.59 4.61 18.63
C HIS A 186 3.46 3.53 17.98
N ARG A 187 3.08 3.01 16.79
CA ARG A 187 3.82 1.89 16.20
C ARG A 187 5.20 2.34 15.71
N PRO A 188 6.30 1.69 16.11
CA PRO A 188 7.61 2.04 15.62
C PRO A 188 7.83 1.56 14.18
N HIS A 189 8.41 2.42 13.33
CA HIS A 189 8.78 2.08 11.95
C HIS A 189 10.29 2.15 11.74
N GLN A 190 10.91 1.04 11.32
CA GLN A 190 12.35 0.98 11.02
C GLN A 190 12.77 2.02 9.96
N SER A 191 11.95 2.22 8.93
CA SER A 191 12.23 3.24 7.90
C SER A 191 12.17 4.68 8.41
N ARG A 192 11.62 4.89 9.61
CA ARG A 192 11.53 6.18 10.30
C ARG A 192 12.36 6.20 11.58
N GLN A 193 13.45 5.42 11.67
CA GLN A 193 14.29 5.40 12.87
C GLN A 193 13.52 5.04 14.15
N GLN A 194 12.54 4.12 14.03
CA GLN A 194 11.63 3.70 15.10
C GLN A 194 10.58 4.74 15.53
N LEU A 195 10.45 5.85 14.80
CA LEU A 195 9.36 6.80 15.03
C LEU A 195 8.02 6.26 14.52
N ALA A 196 6.96 6.59 15.25
CA ALA A 196 5.59 6.44 14.76
C ALA A 196 5.29 7.47 13.66
N PRO A 197 4.30 7.21 12.78
CA PRO A 197 3.98 8.11 11.67
C PRO A 197 3.69 9.56 12.10
N ASP A 198 3.02 9.73 13.24
CA ASP A 198 2.62 11.03 13.78
C ASP A 198 3.65 11.63 14.75
N SER A 199 4.82 10.97 14.90
CA SER A 199 5.90 11.48 15.74
C SER A 199 7.08 11.97 14.90
N ASP A 200 7.52 13.18 15.21
CA ASP A 200 8.74 13.79 14.69
C ASP A 200 9.89 13.73 15.70
N GLN A 201 9.64 13.22 16.91
CA GLN A 201 10.62 13.08 17.98
C GLN A 201 10.68 11.65 18.51
N ALA A 202 11.89 11.18 18.83
CA ALA A 202 12.07 9.88 19.46
C ALA A 202 11.35 9.89 20.81
N PRO A 203 10.61 8.81 21.17
CA PRO A 203 10.02 8.72 22.49
C PRO A 203 11.14 8.89 23.53
N THR A 204 10.88 9.73 24.54
CA THR A 204 11.82 9.88 25.66
C THR A 204 11.99 8.49 26.27
N LEU A 205 13.21 7.96 26.28
CA LEU A 205 13.51 6.69 26.92
C LEU A 205 13.09 6.81 28.39
N ALA A 206 11.96 6.20 28.74
CA ALA A 206 11.64 5.98 30.14
C ALA A 206 12.80 5.17 30.70
N THR A 207 13.52 5.74 31.66
CA THR A 207 14.52 4.98 32.41
C THR A 207 13.73 3.94 33.18
N VAL A 208 13.65 2.71 32.65
CA VAL A 208 13.07 1.58 33.38
C VAL A 208 14.09 1.21 34.45
N THR A 209 14.11 1.99 35.53
CA THR A 209 14.98 1.74 36.69
C THR A 209 14.34 0.77 37.67
N ASP A 210 13.12 0.28 37.42
CA ASP A 210 12.50 -0.65 38.34
C ASP A 210 11.59 -1.68 37.64
N LEU A 211 12.18 -2.84 37.34
CA LEU A 211 11.47 -4.02 36.83
C LEU A 211 10.69 -4.77 37.92
N HIS A 212 10.66 -4.29 39.18
CA HIS A 212 9.99 -4.99 40.27
C HIS A 212 8.57 -4.52 40.61
N THR A 213 8.05 -3.43 40.04
CA THR A 213 6.80 -2.83 40.55
C THR A 213 5.52 -3.26 39.79
N HIS A 214 5.58 -4.12 38.78
CA HIS A 214 4.36 -4.62 38.10
C HIS A 214 4.32 -6.15 38.05
N ARG A 215 3.94 -6.76 39.17
CA ARG A 215 3.36 -8.12 39.19
C ARG A 215 1.86 -7.98 38.94
N ILE A 216 1.37 -8.74 37.95
CA ILE A 216 -0.06 -8.99 37.67
C ILE A 216 -0.71 -9.62 38.91
#